data_AF-A0A955XCD2-F1
#
_entry.id   AF-A0A955XCD2-F1
#
_cell.length_a   1.000
_cell.length_b   1.000
_cell.length_c   1.000
_cell.angle_alpha   90.00
_cell.angle_beta   90.00
_cell.angle_gamma   90.00
#
_symmetry.space_group_name_H-M   'P 1'
#
loop_
_entity.id
_entity.type
_entity.pdbx_description
1 polymer ?
#
loop_
_entity_poly.entity_id
_entity_poly.type
_entity_poly.pdbx_seq_one_letter_code
_entity_poly.pdbx_strand_id
1 'polypeptide(L)'
;MSEPRHAATVILTRPGPRGLEIALQKRHRESQFMGGAYVFPGGKLDPEDCEPRALARLPVGAKERCFARFTPTPGTSLSPEEAAGLHVAACRETFEEAGVLLARKAGGAPFAITEPAQEEALAHARLEMAAGRLGFAELLEAEDLTLDLDGLVYWAHWVTPTRERRRYDTRFFVAHFPAGQVATADDQEAVDLRWYLAN
;
A
#
# COMPACT_ATOMS: atom_id res chain seq x y z
N MET A 1 14.27 10.44 22.83
CA MET A 1 13.94 10.70 21.41
C MET A 1 12.76 9.82 21.06
N SER A 2 11.79 10.26 20.25
CA SER A 2 10.67 9.39 19.86
C SER A 2 11.17 8.27 18.95
N GLU A 3 10.73 7.05 19.24
CA GLU A 3 10.96 5.89 18.38
C GLU A 3 10.20 6.09 17.05
N PRO A 4 10.84 5.83 15.90
CA PRO A 4 10.15 5.97 14.62
C PRO A 4 9.12 4.86 14.45
N ARG A 5 7.93 5.18 13.94
CA ARG A 5 6.88 4.19 13.68
C ARG A 5 7.08 3.55 12.31
N HIS A 6 6.94 2.23 12.23
CA HIS A 6 7.00 1.52 10.96
C HIS A 6 5.90 1.98 10.00
N ALA A 7 6.26 2.14 8.73
CA ALA A 7 5.37 2.60 7.68
C ALA A 7 5.73 1.97 6.34
N ALA A 8 4.76 1.92 5.44
CA ALA A 8 4.93 1.43 4.08
C ALA A 8 4.40 2.46 3.07
N THR A 9 5.06 2.57 1.93
CA THR A 9 4.68 3.49 0.85
C THR A 9 4.83 2.81 -0.49
N VAL A 10 3.87 3.01 -1.40
CA VAL A 10 3.87 2.39 -2.73
C VAL A 10 3.94 3.44 -3.83
N ILE A 11 4.94 3.30 -4.70
CA ILE A 11 5.06 4.05 -5.93
C ILE A 11 4.38 3.24 -7.04
N LEU A 12 3.14 3.58 -7.36
CA LEU A 12 2.43 2.99 -8.49
C LEU A 12 3.00 3.52 -9.80
N THR A 13 3.32 2.62 -10.72
CA THR A 13 3.94 2.94 -12.01
C THR A 13 3.11 2.42 -13.18
N ARG A 14 3.11 3.15 -14.29
CA ARG A 14 2.55 2.67 -15.56
C ARG A 14 3.31 3.22 -16.76
N PRO A 15 3.29 2.55 -17.92
CA PRO A 15 3.73 3.19 -19.16
C PRO A 15 2.79 4.34 -19.52
N GLY A 16 3.35 5.51 -19.79
CA GLY A 16 2.66 6.66 -20.34
C GLY A 16 3.14 7.00 -21.76
N PRO A 17 2.48 7.94 -22.46
CA PRO A 17 2.80 8.29 -23.84
C PRO A 17 4.20 8.91 -24.02
N ARG A 18 4.81 9.41 -22.95
CA ARG A 18 6.15 10.06 -22.97
C ARG A 18 7.21 9.32 -22.16
N GLY A 19 6.88 8.17 -21.58
CA GLY A 19 7.77 7.43 -20.68
C GLY A 19 7.04 6.85 -19.48
N LEU A 20 7.79 6.41 -18.48
CA LEU A 20 7.24 5.87 -17.23
C LEU A 20 6.49 6.97 -16.47
N GLU A 21 5.27 6.69 -16.02
CA GLU A 21 4.49 7.57 -15.16
C GLU A 21 4.37 6.98 -13.75
N ILE A 22 4.32 7.86 -12.75
CA ILE A 22 4.07 7.55 -11.34
C ILE A 22 2.78 8.23 -10.87
N ALA A 23 2.03 7.55 -10.00
CA ALA A 23 0.86 8.15 -9.36
C ALA A 23 1.27 8.95 -8.12
N LEU A 24 0.80 10.19 -8.02
CA LEU A 24 0.91 11.03 -6.83
C LEU A 24 -0.46 11.56 -6.42
N GLN A 25 -0.73 11.51 -5.13
CA GLN A 25 -1.91 12.09 -4.50
C GLN A 25 -1.60 13.47 -3.97
N LYS A 26 -2.58 14.38 -4.07
CA LYS A 26 -2.50 15.70 -3.46
C LYS A 26 -3.27 15.70 -2.14
N ARG A 27 -2.56 15.83 -1.02
CA ARG A 27 -3.20 15.90 0.31
C ARG A 27 -4.10 17.12 0.44
N HIS A 28 -5.20 17.00 1.19
CA HIS A 28 -6.05 18.12 1.55
C HIS A 28 -5.20 19.23 2.21
N ARG A 29 -5.52 20.50 1.96
CA ARG A 29 -4.75 21.64 2.51
C ARG A 29 -4.78 21.68 4.03
N GLU A 30 -5.87 21.19 4.62
CA GLU A 30 -6.10 21.15 6.07
C GLU A 30 -5.48 19.90 6.73
N SER A 31 -4.78 19.06 5.96
CA SER A 31 -4.10 17.89 6.52
C SER A 31 -3.07 18.32 7.55
N GLN A 32 -3.14 17.74 8.75
CA GLN A 32 -2.25 18.06 9.89
C GLN A 32 -0.78 17.70 9.63
N PHE A 33 -0.47 17.07 8.49
CA PHE A 33 0.87 16.69 8.06
C PHE A 33 1.02 16.97 6.56
N MET A 34 1.91 17.92 6.22
CA MET A 34 2.24 18.32 4.84
C MET A 34 1.01 18.62 3.94
N GLY A 35 0.04 19.39 4.42
CA GLY A 35 -1.14 19.77 3.64
C GLY A 35 -0.78 20.42 2.30
N GLY A 36 -1.45 19.97 1.22
CA GLY A 36 -1.19 20.41 -0.15
C GLY A 36 0.05 19.81 -0.83
N ALA A 37 0.84 18.99 -0.12
CA ALA A 37 1.96 18.25 -0.71
C ALA A 37 1.47 17.12 -1.61
N TYR A 38 2.34 16.74 -2.55
CA TYR A 38 2.19 15.54 -3.36
C TYR A 38 2.89 14.39 -2.66
N VAL A 39 2.16 13.30 -2.45
CA VAL A 39 2.65 12.10 -1.75
C VAL A 39 2.27 10.86 -2.54
N PHE A 40 2.98 9.77 -2.27
CA PHE A 40 2.59 8.44 -2.70
C PHE A 40 1.60 7.83 -1.69
N PRO A 41 0.75 6.89 -2.12
CA PRO A 41 -0.07 6.12 -1.21
C PRO A 41 0.77 5.44 -0.13
N GLY A 42 0.36 5.54 1.12
CA GLY A 42 1.05 4.86 2.20
C GLY A 42 0.78 5.41 3.60
N GLY A 43 0.96 4.52 4.57
CA GLY A 43 0.69 4.83 5.96
C GLY A 43 1.45 3.93 6.92
N LYS A 44 0.97 3.87 8.15
CA LYS A 44 1.66 3.16 9.23
C LYS A 44 1.35 1.68 9.13
N LEU A 45 2.27 0.87 9.65
CA LEU A 45 1.96 -0.50 10.00
C LEU A 45 0.90 -0.50 11.11
N ASP A 46 -0.24 -1.12 10.85
CA ASP A 46 -1.30 -1.34 11.84
C ASP A 46 -1.11 -2.74 12.49
N PRO A 47 -1.44 -2.94 13.78
CA PRO A 47 -1.45 -4.27 14.39
C PRO A 47 -2.24 -5.32 13.59
N GLU A 48 -3.34 -4.94 12.94
CA GLU A 48 -4.16 -5.84 12.11
C GLU A 48 -3.38 -6.39 10.90
N ASP A 49 -2.40 -5.63 10.36
CA ASP A 49 -1.56 -6.07 9.24
C ASP A 49 -0.66 -7.27 9.62
N CYS A 50 -0.40 -7.44 10.92
CA CYS A 50 0.43 -8.51 11.47
C CYS A 50 -0.39 -9.70 11.99
N GLU A 51 -1.72 -9.62 11.97
CA GLU A 51 -2.56 -10.69 12.49
C GLU A 51 -2.55 -11.93 11.58
N PRO A 52 -2.73 -13.15 12.13
CA PRO A 52 -2.73 -14.37 11.34
C PRO A 52 -3.71 -14.35 10.16
N ARG A 53 -4.86 -13.67 10.30
CA ARG A 53 -5.87 -13.54 9.24
C ARG A 53 -5.32 -12.75 8.04
N ALA A 54 -4.66 -11.62 8.29
CA ALA A 54 -4.02 -10.82 7.26
C ALA A 54 -2.82 -11.55 6.65
N LEU A 55 -1.96 -12.14 7.47
CA LEU A 55 -0.79 -12.89 7.01
C LEU A 55 -1.16 -14.13 6.17
N ALA A 56 -2.32 -14.74 6.42
CA ALA A 56 -2.85 -15.84 5.62
C ALA A 56 -3.23 -15.42 4.17
N ARG A 57 -3.38 -14.12 3.90
CA ARG A 57 -3.60 -13.59 2.54
C ARG A 57 -2.30 -13.35 1.76
N LEU A 58 -1.14 -13.61 2.37
CA LEU A 58 0.13 -13.62 1.66
C LEU A 58 0.36 -14.98 0.98
N PRO A 59 1.12 -15.06 -0.12
CA PRO A 59 1.50 -16.33 -0.72
C PRO A 59 2.20 -17.26 0.30
N VAL A 60 2.04 -18.57 0.16
CA VAL A 60 2.63 -19.56 1.08
C VAL A 60 4.14 -19.33 1.29
N GLY A 61 4.58 -19.35 2.55
CA GLY A 61 5.98 -19.09 2.94
C GLY A 61 6.47 -17.65 2.68
N ALA A 62 5.55 -16.70 2.49
CA ALA A 62 5.91 -15.31 2.20
C ALA A 62 6.61 -14.62 3.36
N LYS A 63 6.30 -14.97 4.61
CA LYS A 63 6.80 -14.25 5.79
C LYS A 63 8.33 -14.13 5.80
N GLU A 64 9.02 -15.25 5.64
CA GLU A 64 10.48 -15.29 5.61
C GLU A 64 11.03 -14.57 4.37
N ARG A 65 10.33 -14.65 3.23
CA ARG A 65 10.71 -13.93 2.01
C ARG A 65 10.57 -12.42 2.16
N CYS A 66 9.49 -11.95 2.77
CA CYS A 66 9.26 -10.54 3.06
C CYS A 66 10.37 -9.98 3.94
N PHE A 67 10.75 -10.72 4.99
CA PHE A 67 11.85 -10.35 5.88
C PHE A 67 13.19 -10.30 5.14
N ALA A 68 13.51 -11.34 4.36
CA ALA A 68 14.76 -11.43 3.61
C ALA A 68 14.92 -10.37 2.51
N ARG A 69 13.82 -9.76 2.04
CA ARG A 69 13.84 -8.68 1.04
C ARG A 69 14.38 -7.37 1.61
N PHE A 70 14.27 -7.14 2.91
CA PHE A 70 14.69 -5.88 3.50
C PHE A 70 16.17 -5.86 3.81
N THR A 71 16.80 -4.73 3.50
CA THR A 71 18.19 -4.48 3.87
C THR A 71 18.26 -4.14 5.36
N PRO A 72 19.02 -4.89 6.18
CA PRO A 72 19.25 -4.56 7.57
C PRO A 72 19.81 -3.15 7.70
N THR A 73 19.22 -2.33 8.56
CA THR A 73 19.66 -0.96 8.79
C THR A 73 20.04 -0.79 10.26
N PRO A 74 21.20 -0.21 10.59
CA PRO A 74 21.61 -0.01 11.98
C PRO A 74 20.58 0.81 12.76
N GLY A 75 20.23 0.33 13.96
CA GLY A 75 19.29 1.01 14.83
C GLY A 75 17.81 0.81 14.48
N THR A 76 17.50 -0.06 13.51
CA THR A 76 16.14 -0.53 13.23
C THR A 76 16.06 -2.04 13.51
N SER A 77 15.05 -2.48 14.25
CA SER A 77 14.70 -3.89 14.41
C SER A 77 13.36 -4.16 13.75
N LEU A 78 13.22 -5.31 13.12
CA LEU A 78 11.98 -5.74 12.51
C LEU A 78 11.88 -7.26 12.66
N SER A 79 10.75 -7.76 13.14
CA SER A 79 10.45 -9.19 13.14
C SER A 79 10.01 -9.67 11.75
N PRO A 80 10.06 -10.99 11.47
CA PRO A 80 9.48 -11.53 10.24
C PRO A 80 7.99 -11.20 10.09
N GLU A 81 7.24 -11.19 11.19
CA GLU A 81 5.83 -10.81 11.25
C GLU A 81 5.63 -9.35 10.84
N GLU A 82 6.38 -8.41 11.43
CA GLU A 82 6.29 -6.99 11.04
C GLU A 82 6.76 -6.76 9.60
N ALA A 83 7.72 -7.54 9.11
CA ALA A 83 8.14 -7.43 7.72
C ALA A 83 7.06 -7.89 6.74
N ALA A 84 6.37 -8.97 7.07
CA ALA A 84 5.21 -9.44 6.33
C ALA A 84 4.05 -8.43 6.43
N GLY A 85 3.78 -7.91 7.62
CA GLY A 85 2.79 -6.87 7.87
C GLY A 85 3.08 -5.59 7.10
N LEU A 86 4.33 -5.18 6.93
CA LEU A 86 4.67 -4.02 6.08
C LEU A 86 4.33 -4.22 4.60
N HIS A 87 4.33 -5.46 4.10
CA HIS A 87 3.84 -5.73 2.74
C HIS A 87 2.31 -5.71 2.70
N VAL A 88 1.63 -6.16 3.77
CA VAL A 88 0.17 -6.03 3.91
C VAL A 88 -0.23 -4.55 3.96
N ALA A 89 0.41 -3.76 4.84
CA ALA A 89 0.20 -2.33 4.99
C ALA A 89 0.41 -1.59 3.66
N ALA A 90 1.45 -1.93 2.90
CA ALA A 90 1.68 -1.37 1.57
C ALA A 90 0.46 -1.56 0.65
N CYS A 91 -0.09 -2.77 0.60
CA CYS A 91 -1.26 -3.08 -0.23
C CYS A 91 -2.55 -2.47 0.33
N ARG A 92 -2.77 -2.50 1.65
CA ARG A 92 -3.94 -1.94 2.33
C ARG A 92 -4.03 -0.43 2.09
N GLU A 93 -2.97 0.30 2.40
CA GLU A 93 -2.91 1.76 2.23
C GLU A 93 -3.07 2.16 0.76
N THR A 94 -2.51 1.36 -0.16
CA THR A 94 -2.71 1.58 -1.61
C THR A 94 -4.19 1.43 -2.00
N PHE A 95 -4.91 0.48 -1.40
CA PHE A 95 -6.34 0.33 -1.65
C PHE A 95 -7.16 1.44 -0.98
N GLU A 96 -6.88 1.75 0.28
CA GLU A 96 -7.57 2.78 1.06
C GLU A 96 -7.41 4.17 0.43
N GLU A 97 -6.19 4.55 0.04
CA GLU A 97 -5.91 5.91 -0.44
C GLU A 97 -6.02 6.05 -1.97
N ALA A 98 -5.76 4.99 -2.75
CA ALA A 98 -5.77 5.04 -4.22
C ALA A 98 -6.86 4.18 -4.89
N GLY A 99 -7.58 3.35 -4.15
CA GLY A 99 -8.57 2.43 -4.71
C GLY A 99 -7.97 1.28 -5.53
N VAL A 100 -6.66 1.08 -5.43
CA VAL A 100 -5.93 0.10 -6.23
C VAL A 100 -5.61 -1.14 -5.40
N LEU A 101 -6.12 -2.29 -5.83
CA LEU A 101 -5.91 -3.57 -5.17
C LEU A 101 -4.75 -4.34 -5.82
N LEU A 102 -3.63 -4.46 -5.09
CA LEU A 102 -2.44 -5.21 -5.50
C LEU A 102 -2.55 -6.68 -5.09
N ALA A 103 -3.32 -7.44 -5.87
CA ALA A 103 -3.68 -8.82 -5.54
C ALA A 103 -3.57 -9.79 -6.72
N ARG A 104 -3.64 -11.09 -6.40
CA ARG A 104 -3.71 -12.22 -7.32
C ARG A 104 -4.90 -13.10 -6.97
N LYS A 105 -5.50 -13.70 -8.00
CA LYS A 105 -6.54 -14.74 -7.86
C LYS A 105 -5.93 -16.05 -7.35
N ALA A 106 -6.75 -16.99 -6.90
CA ALA A 106 -6.31 -18.32 -6.44
C ALA A 106 -5.42 -19.10 -7.45
N GLY A 107 -5.56 -18.84 -8.75
CA GLY A 107 -4.72 -19.41 -9.81
C GLY A 107 -3.37 -18.68 -10.04
N GLY A 108 -3.04 -17.69 -9.22
CA GLY A 108 -1.80 -16.91 -9.30
C GLY A 108 -1.79 -15.81 -10.36
N ALA A 109 -2.83 -15.66 -11.18
CA ALA A 109 -2.93 -14.54 -12.12
C ALA A 109 -3.16 -13.21 -11.38
N PRO A 110 -2.57 -12.08 -11.83
CA PRO A 110 -2.89 -10.76 -11.29
C PRO A 110 -4.39 -10.49 -11.31
N PHE A 111 -4.88 -9.88 -10.24
CA PHE A 111 -6.26 -9.42 -10.18
C PHE A 111 -6.44 -8.20 -11.10
N ALA A 112 -7.46 -8.26 -11.94
CA ALA A 112 -7.85 -7.22 -12.86
C ALA A 112 -9.38 -7.12 -12.81
N ILE A 113 -9.88 -5.88 -12.91
CA ILE A 113 -11.31 -5.62 -13.10
C ILE A 113 -11.61 -5.84 -14.58
N THR A 114 -12.55 -6.74 -14.85
CA THR A 114 -12.99 -7.06 -16.21
C THR A 114 -14.46 -6.70 -16.44
N GLU A 115 -15.20 -6.42 -15.37
CA GLU A 115 -16.63 -6.12 -15.41
C GLU A 115 -16.97 -4.94 -14.48
N PRO A 116 -17.92 -4.05 -14.85
CA PRO A 116 -18.30 -2.90 -14.03
C PRO A 116 -18.76 -3.25 -12.60
N ALA A 117 -19.42 -4.40 -12.42
CA ALA A 117 -19.88 -4.84 -11.10
C ALA A 117 -18.73 -5.07 -10.11
N GLN A 118 -17.55 -5.47 -10.60
CA GLN A 118 -16.37 -5.65 -9.75
C GLN A 118 -15.80 -4.32 -9.29
N GLU A 119 -15.82 -3.31 -10.17
CA GLU A 119 -15.43 -1.94 -9.83
C GLU A 119 -16.34 -1.35 -8.75
N GLU A 120 -17.65 -1.50 -8.91
CA GLU A 120 -18.64 -1.05 -7.94
C GLU A 120 -18.49 -1.76 -6.58
N ALA A 121 -18.28 -3.08 -6.58
CA ALA A 121 -18.05 -3.86 -5.37
C ALA A 121 -16.79 -3.40 -4.61
N LEU A 122 -15.68 -3.15 -5.31
CA LEU A 122 -14.45 -2.66 -4.69
C LEU A 122 -14.59 -1.22 -4.19
N ALA A 123 -15.26 -0.35 -4.94
CA ALA A 123 -15.55 1.01 -4.48
C ALA A 123 -16.41 0.99 -3.20
N HIS A 124 -17.40 0.09 -3.13
CA HIS A 124 -18.21 -0.10 -1.93
C HIS A 124 -17.37 -0.65 -0.76
N ALA A 125 -16.56 -1.68 -0.98
CA ALA A 125 -15.68 -2.24 0.05
C ALA A 125 -14.71 -1.20 0.63
N ARG A 126 -14.15 -0.33 -0.22
CA ARG A 126 -13.30 0.79 0.21
C ARG A 126 -14.02 1.75 1.14
N LEU A 127 -15.29 2.06 0.87
CA LEU A 127 -16.12 2.92 1.75
C LEU A 127 -16.44 2.22 3.08
N GLU A 128 -16.71 0.92 3.06
CA GLU A 128 -16.96 0.14 4.28
C GLU A 128 -15.70 0.03 5.15
N MET A 129 -14.52 -0.12 4.53
CA MET A 129 -13.23 -0.06 5.22
C MET A 129 -13.00 1.31 5.85
N ALA A 130 -13.18 2.40 5.10
CA ALA A 130 -13.05 3.76 5.62
C ALA A 130 -13.99 4.04 6.81
N ALA A 131 -15.13 3.36 6.86
CA ALA A 131 -16.09 3.46 7.96
C ALA A 131 -15.84 2.45 9.11
N GLY A 132 -14.78 1.65 9.04
CA GLY A 132 -14.41 0.65 10.05
C GLY A 132 -15.37 -0.54 10.13
N ARG A 133 -16.14 -0.81 9.06
CA ARG A 133 -17.14 -1.90 9.01
C ARG A 133 -16.64 -3.15 8.29
N LEU A 134 -15.55 -3.03 7.54
CA LEU A 134 -14.91 -4.12 6.80
C LEU A 134 -13.39 -4.07 7.04
N GLY A 135 -12.77 -5.20 7.30
CA GLY A 135 -11.30 -5.30 7.37
C GLY A 135 -10.67 -5.63 6.02
N PHE A 136 -9.41 -5.22 5.79
CA PHE A 136 -8.73 -5.51 4.53
C PHE A 136 -8.56 -7.03 4.27
N ALA A 137 -8.22 -7.80 5.31
CA ALA A 137 -8.11 -9.25 5.19
C ALA A 137 -9.46 -9.91 4.87
N GLU A 138 -10.55 -9.35 5.39
CA GLU A 138 -11.92 -9.83 5.12
C GLU A 138 -12.35 -9.56 3.68
N LEU A 139 -12.00 -8.40 3.13
CA LEU A 139 -12.17 -8.12 1.69
C LEU A 139 -11.44 -9.16 0.84
N LEU A 140 -10.16 -9.41 1.12
CA LEU A 140 -9.38 -10.39 0.36
C LEU A 140 -9.95 -11.81 0.49
N GLU A 141 -10.54 -12.16 1.62
CA GLU A 141 -11.21 -13.44 1.83
C GLU A 141 -12.50 -13.58 1.02
N ALA A 142 -13.35 -12.55 1.03
CA ALA A 142 -14.61 -12.54 0.30
C ALA A 142 -14.40 -12.69 -1.22
N GLU A 143 -13.32 -12.11 -1.73
CA GLU A 143 -12.98 -12.13 -3.16
C GLU A 143 -12.04 -13.29 -3.56
N ASP A 144 -11.67 -14.17 -2.62
CA ASP A 144 -10.69 -15.27 -2.81
C ASP A 144 -9.36 -14.80 -3.43
N LEU A 145 -8.79 -13.75 -2.82
CA LEU A 145 -7.58 -13.08 -3.26
C LEU A 145 -6.41 -13.28 -2.29
N THR A 146 -5.21 -13.22 -2.86
CA THR A 146 -3.93 -13.14 -2.13
C THR A 146 -3.14 -11.93 -2.61
N LEU A 147 -2.23 -11.39 -1.79
CA LEU A 147 -1.45 -10.21 -2.16
C LEU A 147 -0.38 -10.51 -3.21
N ASP A 148 -0.20 -9.59 -4.17
CA ASP A 148 0.81 -9.72 -5.22
C ASP A 148 2.20 -9.28 -4.75
N LEU A 149 2.90 -10.18 -4.04
CA LEU A 149 4.27 -9.90 -3.58
C LEU A 149 5.31 -9.93 -4.69
N ASP A 150 5.03 -10.53 -5.84
CA ASP A 150 5.97 -10.57 -6.95
C ASP A 150 5.92 -9.26 -7.75
N GLY A 151 4.74 -8.63 -7.82
CA GLY A 151 4.54 -7.30 -8.38
C GLY A 151 4.94 -6.15 -7.44
N LEU A 152 5.09 -6.41 -6.14
CA LEU A 152 5.46 -5.42 -5.12
C LEU A 152 6.96 -5.49 -4.80
N VAL A 153 7.74 -4.61 -5.42
CA VAL A 153 9.21 -4.62 -5.37
C VAL A 153 9.70 -3.64 -4.29
N TYR A 154 10.50 -4.12 -3.33
CA TYR A 154 11.17 -3.26 -2.36
C TYR A 154 12.22 -2.38 -3.05
N TRP A 155 12.14 -1.06 -2.83
CA TRP A 155 12.97 -0.07 -3.52
C TRP A 155 13.89 0.72 -2.60
N ALA A 156 13.37 1.22 -1.47
CA ALA A 156 14.14 2.07 -0.57
C ALA A 156 13.64 1.97 0.88
N HIS A 157 14.50 2.39 1.81
CA HIS A 157 14.16 2.50 3.23
C HIS A 157 14.65 3.84 3.77
N TRP A 158 13.73 4.62 4.32
CA TRP A 158 14.01 5.94 4.86
C TRP A 158 13.51 6.07 6.31
N VAL A 159 14.39 6.50 7.21
CA VAL A 159 14.05 6.80 8.59
C VAL A 159 14.05 8.32 8.78
N THR A 160 12.96 8.85 9.33
CA THR A 160 12.85 10.29 9.61
C THR A 160 13.94 10.73 10.60
N PRO A 161 14.66 11.85 10.34
CA PRO A 161 15.72 12.34 11.20
C PRO A 161 15.29 12.53 12.66
N THR A 162 16.22 12.33 13.60
CA THR A 162 15.97 12.37 15.06
C THR A 162 15.53 13.74 15.58
N ARG A 163 15.78 14.82 14.84
CA ARG A 163 15.35 16.19 15.16
C ARG A 163 13.84 16.41 14.99
N GLU A 164 13.16 15.56 14.23
CA GLU A 164 11.72 15.68 13.97
C GLU A 164 10.89 15.08 15.10
N ARG A 165 9.76 15.71 15.42
CA ARG A 165 8.87 15.23 16.50
C ARG A 165 8.12 13.95 16.10
N ARG A 166 7.56 13.94 14.88
CA ARG A 166 6.89 12.77 14.29
C ARG A 166 7.90 12.06 13.40
N ARG A 167 8.19 10.80 13.72
CA ARG A 167 9.19 10.01 13.01
C ARG A 167 8.58 8.73 12.47
N TYR A 168 9.00 8.37 11.27
CA TYR A 168 8.61 7.16 10.57
C TYR A 168 9.86 6.41 10.10
N ASP A 169 9.75 5.09 10.12
CA ASP A 169 10.69 4.11 9.58
C ASP A 169 9.99 3.46 8.37
N THR A 170 10.17 4.07 7.20
CA THR A 170 9.33 3.81 6.02
C THR A 170 10.03 2.90 5.02
N ARG A 171 9.39 1.77 4.68
CA ARG A 171 9.75 0.95 3.51
C ARG A 171 9.01 1.45 2.28
N PHE A 172 9.74 1.73 1.22
CA PHE A 172 9.19 2.12 -0.08
C PHE A 172 9.18 0.92 -1.02
N PHE A 173 8.05 0.74 -1.69
CA PHE A 173 7.84 -0.26 -2.70
C PHE A 173 7.51 0.40 -4.04
N VAL A 174 7.78 -0.30 -5.12
CA VAL A 174 7.34 0.04 -6.47
C VAL A 174 6.42 -1.09 -6.94
N ALA A 175 5.28 -0.73 -7.53
CA ALA A 175 4.36 -1.69 -8.12
C ALA A 175 3.90 -1.22 -9.50
N HIS A 176 3.64 -2.18 -10.38
CA HIS A 176 2.97 -1.89 -11.65
C HIS A 176 1.48 -1.67 -11.41
N PHE A 177 0.91 -0.67 -12.08
CA PHE A 177 -0.52 -0.39 -12.02
C PHE A 177 -1.31 -1.56 -12.63
N PRO A 178 -2.21 -2.22 -11.87
CA PRO A 178 -2.98 -3.35 -12.39
C PRO A 178 -3.91 -2.93 -13.53
N ALA A 179 -4.05 -3.79 -14.53
CA ALA A 179 -4.94 -3.55 -15.67
C ALA A 179 -6.42 -3.52 -15.22
N GLY A 180 -7.21 -2.66 -15.86
CA GLY A 180 -8.65 -2.56 -15.64
C GLY A 180 -9.07 -1.81 -14.37
N GLN A 181 -8.14 -1.53 -13.45
CA GLN A 181 -8.44 -0.73 -12.26
C GLN A 181 -8.38 0.77 -12.56
N VAL A 182 -9.00 1.57 -11.68
CA VAL A 182 -8.96 3.03 -11.73
C VAL A 182 -8.33 3.53 -10.43
N ALA A 183 -7.29 4.36 -10.53
CA ALA A 183 -6.69 4.99 -9.37
C ALA A 183 -7.41 6.31 -9.07
N THR A 184 -7.96 6.45 -7.86
CA THR A 184 -8.65 7.65 -7.39
C THR A 184 -8.27 7.98 -5.96
N ALA A 185 -8.23 9.28 -5.63
CA ALA A 185 -8.07 9.70 -4.24
C ALA A 185 -9.24 9.23 -3.37
N ASP A 186 -9.06 9.21 -2.06
CA ASP A 186 -10.07 8.80 -1.08
C ASP A 186 -11.10 9.90 -0.76
N ASP A 187 -10.87 11.12 -1.26
CA ASP A 187 -11.65 12.34 -0.98
C ASP A 187 -11.77 12.69 0.52
N GLN A 188 -10.95 12.06 1.37
CA GLN A 188 -10.87 12.29 2.82
C GLN A 188 -9.50 12.91 3.15
N GLU A 189 -8.42 12.19 2.89
CA GLU A 189 -7.05 12.66 3.11
C GLU A 189 -6.46 13.36 1.88
N ALA A 190 -6.83 12.91 0.68
CA ALA A 190 -6.39 13.44 -0.60
C ALA A 190 -7.57 13.90 -1.45
N VAL A 191 -7.37 14.99 -2.20
CA VAL A 191 -8.41 15.60 -3.06
C VAL A 191 -8.23 15.29 -4.54
N ASP A 192 -7.12 14.67 -4.89
CA ASP A 192 -6.74 14.43 -6.27
C ASP A 192 -5.66 13.35 -6.34
N LEU A 193 -5.70 12.53 -7.38
CA LEU A 193 -4.67 11.56 -7.72
C LEU A 193 -4.37 11.71 -9.21
N ARG A 194 -3.10 11.97 -9.54
CA ARG A 194 -2.67 12.15 -10.93
C ARG A 194 -1.41 11.37 -11.25
N TRP A 195 -1.28 11.07 -12.54
CA TRP A 195 -0.10 10.48 -13.13
C TRP A 195 0.87 11.55 -13.59
N TYR A 196 2.14 11.43 -13.18
CA TYR A 196 3.23 12.34 -13.53
C TYR A 196 4.34 11.56 -14.21
N LEU A 197 5.00 12.18 -15.18
CA LEU A 197 6.16 11.59 -15.85
C LEU A 197 7.31 11.44 -14.83
N ALA A 198 7.95 10.27 -14.83
CA ALA A 198 9.08 9.94 -13.97
C ALA A 198 10.39 10.26 -14.71
N ASN A 199 10.79 11.53 -14.70
CA ASN A 199 11.98 12.03 -15.39
C ASN A 199 12.60 13.25 -14.70
#